data_AF-A0A3P6RQC4-F1
#
_entry.id   AF-A0A3P6RQC4-F1
#
_cell.length_a   1.000
_cell.length_b   1.000
_cell.length_c   1.000
_cell.angle_alpha   90.00
_cell.angle_beta   90.00
_cell.angle_gamma   90.00
#
_symmetry.space_group_name_H-M   'P 1'
#
loop_
_entity.id
_entity.type
_entity.pdbx_description
1 polymer ?
#
loop_
_entity_poly.entity_id
_entity_poly.type
_entity_poly.pdbx_seq_one_letter_code
_entity_poly.pdbx_strand_id
1 'polypeptide(L)'
;MIRSKKILEINRDEFDRSKLSKIYRSLAKKYHPDRVKDRAAKAEAEARFRVIATAYETLKDEQTRTDYDYYLDHPEERFVHFSSDVNRFVLSLFRFYNYYQYYRRRVIPKVDVRLVILGTIFCISLFQVAIIIR
;
A
#
# COMPACT_ATOMS: atom_id res chain seq x y z
N MET A 1 -2.86 3.69 9.37
CA MET A 1 -1.63 3.56 10.18
C MET A 1 -1.87 3.42 11.70
N ILE A 2 -2.87 4.11 12.28
CA ILE A 2 -3.21 4.01 13.72
C ILE A 2 -3.50 2.55 14.15
N ARG A 3 -4.23 1.80 13.31
CA ARG A 3 -4.52 0.37 13.56
C ARG A 3 -3.23 -0.47 13.61
N SER A 4 -2.27 -0.20 12.72
CA SER A 4 -0.96 -0.89 12.67
C SER A 4 -0.09 -0.59 13.89
N LYS A 5 -0.07 0.67 14.35
CA LYS A 5 0.64 1.07 15.59
C LYS A 5 0.03 0.39 16.82
N LYS A 6 -1.31 0.31 16.89
CA LYS A 6 -2.04 -0.39 17.95
C LYS A 6 -1.78 -1.91 17.95
N ILE A 7 -1.63 -2.54 16.78
CA ILE A 7 -1.28 -3.96 16.65
C ILE A 7 0.11 -4.27 17.23
N LEU A 8 1.05 -3.33 17.09
CA LEU A 8 2.41 -3.47 17.63
C LEU A 8 2.55 -2.87 19.04
N GLU A 9 1.47 -2.37 19.63
CA GLU A 9 1.43 -1.72 20.95
C GLU A 9 2.44 -0.55 21.06
N ILE A 10 2.66 0.18 19.96
CA ILE A 10 3.60 1.31 19.92
C ILE A 10 2.83 2.62 20.08
N ASN A 11 3.23 3.46 21.04
CA ASN A 11 2.72 4.82 21.18
C ASN A 11 3.12 5.71 19.99
N ARG A 12 2.22 6.62 19.58
CA ARG A 12 2.44 7.50 18.41
C ARG A 12 3.74 8.30 18.54
N ASP A 13 3.98 8.80 19.75
CA ASP A 13 5.06 9.75 20.06
C ASP A 13 6.39 9.04 20.36
N GLU A 14 6.34 7.75 20.69
CA GLU A 14 7.52 6.94 21.01
C GLU A 14 8.03 6.12 19.80
N PHE A 15 7.53 6.43 18.60
CA PHE A 15 7.86 5.66 17.41
C PHE A 15 9.32 5.88 16.99
N ASP A 16 10.10 4.81 17.04
CA ASP A 16 11.46 4.73 16.50
C ASP A 16 11.59 3.48 15.63
N ARG A 17 12.26 3.58 14.47
CA ARG A 17 12.54 2.44 13.58
C ARG A 17 13.35 1.36 14.29
N SER A 18 14.26 1.74 15.19
CA SER A 18 15.04 0.78 15.97
C SER A 18 14.13 -0.06 16.88
N LYS A 19 13.18 0.59 17.58
CA LYS A 19 12.17 -0.05 18.44
C LYS A 19 11.19 -0.89 17.62
N LEU A 20 10.72 -0.40 16.47
CA LEU A 20 9.83 -1.11 15.57
C LEU A 20 10.43 -2.47 15.15
N SER A 21 11.71 -2.48 14.78
CA SER A 21 12.41 -3.72 14.39
C SER A 21 12.55 -4.71 15.56
N LYS A 22 12.80 -4.20 16.78
CA LYS A 22 12.91 -5.03 18.00
C LYS A 22 11.56 -5.66 18.38
N ILE A 23 10.48 -4.87 18.35
CA ILE A 23 9.12 -5.32 18.65
C ILE A 23 8.63 -6.32 17.60
N TYR A 24 8.91 -6.07 16.32
CA TYR A 24 8.61 -7.03 15.27
C TYR A 24 9.32 -8.37 15.50
N ARG A 25 10.63 -8.36 15.81
CA ARG A 25 11.40 -9.58 16.08
C ARG A 25 10.87 -10.34 17.30
N SER A 26 10.48 -9.66 18.37
CA SER A 26 9.95 -10.30 19.57
C SER A 26 8.58 -10.94 19.31
N LEU A 27 7.69 -10.24 18.60
CA LEU A 27 6.36 -10.74 18.24
C LEU A 27 6.43 -11.86 17.20
N ALA A 28 7.29 -11.74 16.19
CA ALA A 28 7.54 -12.80 15.21
C ALA A 28 8.01 -14.09 15.90
N LYS A 29 8.92 -13.99 16.88
CA LYS A 29 9.39 -15.14 17.67
C LYS A 29 8.31 -15.70 18.61
N LYS A 30 7.31 -14.92 18.99
CA LYS A 30 6.21 -15.36 19.86
C LYS A 30 5.12 -16.11 19.10
N TYR A 31 4.79 -15.65 17.89
CA TYR A 31 3.73 -16.23 17.05
C TYR A 31 4.26 -17.12 15.91
N HIS A 32 5.53 -17.52 15.96
CA HIS A 32 6.09 -18.42 14.95
C HIS A 32 5.43 -19.82 15.04
N PRO A 33 4.98 -20.42 13.92
CA PRO A 33 4.28 -21.71 13.94
C PRO A 33 5.12 -22.86 14.49
N ASP A 34 6.45 -22.73 14.51
CA ASP A 34 7.37 -23.71 15.10
C ASP A 34 7.31 -23.77 16.64
N ARG A 35 6.90 -22.69 17.31
CA ARG A 35 6.77 -22.66 18.78
C ARG A 35 5.39 -23.04 19.29
N VAL A 36 4.40 -23.11 18.40
CA VAL A 36 3.02 -23.42 18.76
C VAL A 36 2.77 -24.89 18.47
N LYS A 37 2.73 -25.69 19.54
CA LYS A 37 2.56 -27.15 19.45
C LYS A 37 1.11 -27.57 19.12
N ASP A 38 0.15 -26.70 19.44
CA ASP A 38 -1.28 -27.02 19.31
C ASP A 38 -1.82 -26.62 17.92
N ARG A 39 -2.60 -27.50 17.28
CA ARG A 39 -3.07 -27.33 15.89
C ARG A 39 -4.06 -26.18 15.76
N ALA A 40 -4.94 -26.00 16.75
CA ALA A 40 -5.90 -24.90 16.77
C ALA A 40 -5.20 -23.54 17.00
N ALA A 41 -4.22 -23.52 17.90
CA ALA A 41 -3.44 -22.32 18.18
C ALA A 41 -2.49 -21.94 17.03
N LYS A 42 -2.07 -22.90 16.19
CA LYS A 42 -1.26 -22.62 14.98
C LYS A 42 -1.97 -21.69 14.00
N ALA A 43 -3.25 -21.93 13.73
CA ALA A 43 -4.03 -21.09 12.82
C ALA A 43 -4.16 -19.66 13.35
N GLU A 44 -4.40 -19.49 14.66
CA GLU A 44 -4.47 -18.16 15.27
C GLU A 44 -3.10 -17.47 15.28
N ALA A 45 -2.03 -18.21 15.58
CA ALA A 45 -0.67 -17.69 15.55
C ALA A 45 -0.26 -17.23 14.15
N GLU A 46 -0.61 -17.98 13.10
CA GLU A 46 -0.37 -17.62 11.71
C GLU A 46 -1.19 -16.39 11.28
N ALA A 47 -2.46 -16.30 11.70
CA ALA A 47 -3.29 -15.13 11.46
C ALA A 47 -2.69 -13.87 12.13
N ARG A 48 -2.27 -13.97 13.40
CA ARG A 48 -1.61 -12.85 14.10
C ARG A 48 -0.27 -12.51 13.48
N PHE A 49 0.52 -13.50 13.07
CA PHE A 49 1.80 -13.29 12.40
C PHE A 49 1.64 -12.50 11.10
N ARG A 50 0.66 -12.86 10.26
CA ARG A 50 0.35 -12.11 9.03
C ARG A 50 -0.02 -10.66 9.31
N VAL A 51 -0.83 -10.42 10.34
CA VAL A 51 -1.24 -9.06 10.73
C VAL A 51 -0.05 -8.25 11.25
N ILE A 52 0.85 -8.85 12.03
CA ILE A 52 2.09 -8.23 12.53
C ILE A 52 3.05 -7.90 11.37
N ALA A 53 3.24 -8.82 10.43
CA ALA A 53 4.08 -8.61 9.25
C ALA A 53 3.54 -7.45 8.39
N THR A 54 2.24 -7.44 8.12
CA THR A 54 1.57 -6.36 7.38
C THR A 54 1.72 -5.01 8.09
N ALA A 55 1.59 -5.00 9.42
CA ALA A 55 1.77 -3.79 10.22
C ALA A 55 3.21 -3.28 10.17
N TYR A 56 4.20 -4.16 10.24
CA TYR A 56 5.63 -3.81 10.14
C TYR A 56 5.98 -3.24 8.76
N GLU A 57 5.55 -3.89 7.68
CA GLU A 57 5.80 -3.41 6.31
C GLU A 57 5.20 -2.02 6.08
N THR A 58 3.97 -1.80 6.55
CA THR A 58 3.29 -0.50 6.43
C THR A 58 4.00 0.60 7.22
N LEU A 59 4.57 0.27 8.38
CA LEU A 59 5.27 1.24 9.24
C LEU A 59 6.75 1.44 8.84
N LYS A 60 7.31 0.52 8.07
CA LYS A 60 8.68 0.60 7.53
C LYS A 60 8.79 1.60 6.38
N ASP A 61 7.72 1.77 5.59
CA ASP A 61 7.69 2.71 4.48
C ASP A 61 7.45 4.15 4.96
N GLU A 62 8.54 4.91 5.00
CA GLU A 62 8.59 6.29 5.51
C GLU A 62 7.82 7.28 4.62
N GLN A 63 7.73 7.02 3.31
CA GLN A 63 7.02 7.93 2.39
C GLN A 63 5.51 7.89 2.63
N THR A 64 4.92 6.70 2.76
CA THR A 64 3.48 6.57 3.10
C THR A 64 3.14 7.18 4.45
N ARG A 65 4.10 7.20 5.38
CA ARG A 65 3.93 7.74 6.72
C ARG A 65 3.86 9.25 6.71
N THR A 66 4.83 9.91 6.06
CA THR A 66 4.89 11.37 5.99
C THR A 66 3.67 11.93 5.26
N ASP A 67 3.28 11.32 4.14
CA ASP A 67 2.06 11.70 3.42
C ASP A 67 0.83 11.62 4.34
N TYR A 68 0.68 10.52 5.10
CA TYR A 68 -0.47 10.29 5.94
C TYR A 68 -0.50 11.15 7.22
N ASP A 69 0.65 11.37 7.86
CA ASP A 69 0.77 12.24 9.03
C ASP A 69 0.49 13.71 8.60
N TYR A 70 0.99 14.15 7.44
CA TYR A 70 0.64 15.44 6.83
C TYR A 70 -0.87 15.61 6.58
N TYR A 71 -1.56 14.58 6.06
CA TYR A 71 -3.03 14.61 5.88
C TYR A 71 -3.83 14.63 7.20
N LEU A 72 -3.24 14.20 8.32
CA LEU A 72 -3.90 14.28 9.63
C LEU A 72 -3.74 15.66 10.26
N ASP A 73 -2.57 16.26 10.09
CA ASP A 73 -2.22 17.56 10.67
C ASP A 73 -2.81 18.73 9.84
N HIS A 74 -3.14 18.50 8.56
CA HIS A 74 -3.83 19.46 7.67
C HIS A 74 -5.23 18.99 7.26
N PRO A 75 -6.21 18.95 8.18
CA PRO A 75 -7.57 18.56 7.87
C PRO A 75 -8.25 19.51 6.87
N GLU A 76 -7.84 20.77 6.77
CA GLU A 76 -8.34 21.75 5.80
C GLU A 76 -8.01 21.40 4.34
N GLU A 77 -6.85 20.80 4.06
CA GLU A 77 -6.51 20.29 2.72
C GLU A 77 -7.29 19.02 2.39
N ARG A 78 -7.73 18.29 3.42
CA ARG A 78 -8.69 17.20 3.29
C ARG A 78 -10.09 17.69 2.89
N PHE A 79 -10.45 18.90 3.30
CA PHE A 79 -11.79 19.46 3.09
C PHE A 79 -12.10 19.82 1.64
N VAL A 80 -11.08 20.07 0.79
CA VAL A 80 -11.28 20.16 -0.66
C VAL A 80 -11.82 18.83 -1.25
N HIS A 81 -11.61 17.71 -0.55
CA HIS A 81 -12.07 16.37 -0.95
C HIS A 81 -13.39 15.92 -0.32
N PHE A 82 -14.00 16.71 0.56
CA PHE A 82 -15.22 16.34 1.29
C PHE A 82 -16.29 17.44 1.27
N SER A 83 -16.28 18.33 0.26
CA SER A 83 -17.45 19.17 0.02
C SER A 83 -18.58 18.34 -0.61
N SER A 84 -19.75 18.37 0.02
CA SER A 84 -20.99 17.77 -0.47
C SER A 84 -21.48 18.36 -1.81
N ASP A 85 -20.89 19.47 -2.25
CA ASP A 85 -21.19 20.17 -3.50
C ASP A 85 -20.21 19.84 -4.64
N VAL A 86 -19.18 19.02 -4.39
CA VAL A 86 -18.29 18.58 -5.47
C VAL A 86 -19.04 17.59 -6.37
N ASN A 87 -19.13 17.93 -7.66
CA ASN A 87 -19.87 17.13 -8.64
C ASN A 87 -19.40 15.67 -8.63
N ARG A 88 -20.34 14.70 -8.66
CA ARG A 88 -20.07 13.25 -8.50
C ARG A 88 -18.96 12.73 -9.45
N PHE A 89 -18.82 13.36 -10.61
CA PHE A 89 -17.76 13.11 -11.58
C PHE A 89 -16.35 13.41 -11.05
N VAL A 90 -16.15 14.56 -10.40
CA VAL A 90 -14.85 14.95 -9.83
C VAL A 90 -14.50 14.05 -8.65
N LEU A 91 -15.48 13.66 -7.84
CA LEU A 91 -15.33 12.65 -6.78
C LEU A 91 -14.93 11.27 -7.33
N SER A 92 -15.50 10.88 -8.47
CA SER A 92 -15.12 9.64 -9.18
C SER A 92 -13.68 9.69 -9.66
N LEU A 93 -13.27 10.79 -10.31
CA LEU A 93 -11.89 10.98 -10.77
C LEU A 93 -10.89 11.01 -9.59
N PHE A 94 -11.25 11.67 -8.49
CA PHE A 94 -10.40 11.74 -7.30
C PHE A 94 -10.24 10.38 -6.62
N ARG A 95 -11.33 9.59 -6.50
CA ARG A 95 -11.25 8.20 -6.03
C ARG A 95 -10.41 7.35 -6.97
N PHE A 96 -10.55 7.52 -8.28
CA PHE A 96 -9.78 6.79 -9.27
C PHE A 96 -8.29 7.12 -9.18
N TYR A 97 -7.94 8.40 -9.00
CA TYR A 97 -6.56 8.85 -8.81
C TYR A 97 -5.94 8.29 -7.53
N ASN A 98 -6.65 8.33 -6.40
CA ASN A 98 -6.20 7.72 -5.15
C ASN A 98 -6.06 6.19 -5.25
N TYR A 99 -7.01 5.54 -5.92
CA TYR A 99 -6.95 4.11 -6.20
C TYR A 99 -5.75 3.79 -7.09
N TYR A 100 -5.50 4.57 -8.14
CA TYR A 100 -4.34 4.42 -9.02
C TYR A 100 -3.02 4.58 -8.27
N GLN A 101 -2.92 5.55 -7.35
CA GLN A 101 -1.75 5.73 -6.49
C GLN A 101 -1.53 4.55 -5.53
N TYR A 102 -2.60 3.95 -5.00
CA TYR A 102 -2.52 2.75 -4.15
C TYR A 102 -1.99 1.53 -4.93
N TYR A 103 -2.48 1.30 -6.15
CA TYR A 103 -2.01 0.21 -7.01
C TYR A 103 -0.59 0.47 -7.54
N ARG A 104 -0.21 1.73 -7.77
CA ARG A 104 1.13 2.12 -8.22
C ARG A 104 2.24 1.69 -7.26
N ARG A 105 2.00 1.70 -5.95
CA ARG A 105 3.02 1.33 -4.96
C ARG A 105 3.21 -0.19 -4.80
N ARG A 106 2.24 -1.03 -5.19
CA ARG A 106 2.28 -2.48 -4.92
C ARG A 106 2.40 -3.39 -6.15
N VAL A 107 1.84 -3.00 -7.30
CA VAL A 107 1.68 -3.95 -8.44
C VAL A 107 2.24 -3.47 -9.77
N ILE A 108 2.90 -2.32 -9.85
CA ILE A 108 3.46 -1.86 -11.13
C ILE A 108 4.81 -2.56 -11.38
N PRO A 109 4.94 -3.41 -12.41
CA PRO A 109 6.26 -3.77 -12.93
C PRO A 109 6.97 -2.48 -13.35
N LYS A 110 8.27 -2.34 -13.04
CA LYS A 110 9.10 -1.16 -13.36
C LYS A 110 9.31 -0.94 -14.87
N VAL A 111 8.36 -1.33 -15.72
CA VAL A 111 8.42 -1.10 -17.16
C VAL A 111 7.89 0.30 -17.43
N ASP A 112 8.68 1.10 -18.12
CA ASP A 112 8.28 2.44 -18.50
C ASP A 112 7.05 2.37 -19.42
N VAL A 113 5.99 3.09 -19.06
CA VAL A 113 4.75 3.16 -19.85
C VAL A 113 5.02 3.62 -21.29
N ARG A 114 6.10 4.38 -21.50
CA ARG A 114 6.59 4.81 -22.81
C ARG A 114 6.98 3.62 -23.72
N LEU A 115 7.58 2.57 -23.17
CA LEU A 115 7.92 1.36 -23.91
C LEU A 115 6.67 0.61 -24.37
N VAL A 116 5.64 0.57 -23.51
CA VAL A 116 4.36 -0.07 -23.85
C VAL A 116 3.65 0.70 -24.96
N ILE A 117 3.61 2.03 -24.87
CA ILE A 117 3.00 2.89 -25.90
C ILE A 117 3.76 2.79 -27.23
N LEU A 118 5.09 2.80 -27.20
CA LEU A 118 5.91 2.60 -28.41
C LEU A 118 5.66 1.22 -29.03
N GLY A 119 5.60 0.17 -28.19
CA GLY A 119 5.32 -1.19 -28.65
C GLY A 119 3.96 -1.34 -29.29
N THR A 120 2.91 -0.75 -28.70
CA THR A 120 1.56 -0.82 -29.28
C THR A 120 1.46 -0.03 -30.59
N ILE A 121 2.06 1.16 -30.69
CA ILE A 121 2.11 1.94 -31.94
C ILE A 121 2.88 1.17 -33.01
N PHE A 122 4.00 0.55 -32.65
CA PHE A 122 4.80 -0.26 -33.58
C PHE A 122 4.01 -1.49 -34.09
N CYS A 123 3.32 -2.20 -33.19
CA CYS A 123 2.46 -3.32 -33.57
C CYS A 123 1.30 -2.89 -34.49
N ILE A 124 0.63 -1.77 -34.20
CA ILE A 124 -0.44 -1.22 -35.04
C ILE A 124 0.11 -0.84 -36.42
N SER A 125 1.30 -0.22 -36.47
CA SER A 125 1.97 0.17 -37.71
C SER A 125 2.32 -1.05 -38.58
N LEU A 126 2.90 -2.10 -37.98
CA LEU A 126 3.17 -3.36 -38.69
C LEU A 126 1.88 -3.99 -39.24
N PHE A 127 0.79 -3.93 -38.48
CA PHE A 127 -0.50 -4.47 -38.90
C PHE A 127 -1.10 -3.67 -40.08
N GLN A 128 -1.00 -2.33 -40.06
CA GLN A 128 -1.42 -1.47 -41.18
C GLN A 128 -0.59 -1.73 -42.44
N VAL A 129 0.72 -1.84 -42.31
CA VAL A 129 1.62 -2.10 -43.44
C VAL A 129 1.37 -3.50 -44.04
N ALA A 130 1.13 -4.52 -43.21
CA ALA A 130 0.82 -5.87 -43.68
C ALA A 130 -0.54 -5.96 -44.40
N ILE A 131 -1.53 -5.14 -44.02
CA ILE A 131 -2.83 -5.07 -44.70
C ILE A 131 -2.72 -4.29 -46.02
N ILE A 132 -1.91 -3.23 -46.08
CA ILE A 132 -1.76 -2.37 -47.27
C ILE A 132 -0.97 -3.05 -48.40
N ILE A 133 -0.06 -3.97 -48.07
CA ILE A 133 0.80 -4.66 -49.05
C ILE A 133 0.10 -5.91 -49.66
N ARG A 134 -1.08 -6.29 -49.16
CA ARG A 134 -1.89 -7.41 -49.66
C ARG A 134 -3.01 -6.91 -50.58
#